data_AF-A0A510I2K1-F1
#
_entry.id   AF-A0A510I2K1-F1
#
_cell.length_a   1.000
_cell.length_b   1.000
_cell.length_c   1.000
_cell.angle_alpha   90.00
_cell.angle_beta   90.00
_cell.angle_gamma   90.00
#
_symmetry.space_group_name_H-M   'P 1'
#
loop_
_entity.id
_entity.type
_entity.pdbx_description
1 polymer ?
#
loop_
_entity_poly.entity_id
_entity_poly.type
_entity_poly.pdbx_seq_one_letter_code
_entity_poly.pdbx_strand_id
1 'polypeptide(L)'
;MSATTSYEFDDKNQADFLENTEKINKALKIIENDKTLSATLAELERQSGLHRNTLRNRSLTVGDLQIETTVSDELKRIKIIKKNKKEQDKSDKKDHVTELENQLENAKNELVYWFTKFQTLSQEAGQLDIQLSRKADLVDWYKKELEKERLKARSLEDRINLLEELNK
;
A
#
# COMPACT_ATOMS: atom_id res chain seq x y z
N MET A 1 46.85 -51.62 -31.66
CA MET A 1 45.51 -52.09 -31.29
C MET A 1 45.46 -52.19 -29.78
N SER A 2 44.98 -51.14 -29.11
CA SER A 2 44.91 -51.10 -27.66
C SER A 2 43.54 -51.59 -27.21
N ALA A 3 43.56 -52.60 -26.33
CA ALA A 3 42.41 -53.34 -25.86
C ALA A 3 41.36 -52.42 -25.22
N THR A 4 40.19 -52.37 -25.84
CA THR A 4 38.97 -51.76 -25.31
C THR A 4 38.42 -52.70 -24.23
N THR A 5 38.92 -52.55 -23.00
CA THR A 5 38.30 -53.15 -21.81
C THR A 5 37.26 -52.16 -21.30
N SER A 6 36.10 -52.14 -21.95
CA SER A 6 34.90 -51.52 -21.37
C SER A 6 34.46 -52.43 -20.24
N TYR A 7 34.55 -51.95 -19.00
CA TYR A 7 34.15 -52.75 -17.84
C TYR A 7 32.62 -52.81 -17.83
N GLU A 8 32.04 -54.00 -17.63
CA GLU A 8 30.59 -54.23 -17.48
C GLU A 8 29.91 -53.35 -16.41
N PHE A 9 30.69 -52.71 -15.56
CA PHE A 9 30.22 -51.81 -14.51
C PHE A 9 30.26 -50.33 -14.89
N ASP A 10 30.90 -49.94 -16.00
CA ASP A 10 31.05 -48.53 -16.38
C ASP A 10 29.71 -47.88 -16.69
N ASP A 11 28.86 -48.55 -17.47
CA ASP A 11 27.53 -48.04 -17.85
C ASP A 11 26.62 -47.88 -16.62
N LYS A 12 26.66 -48.86 -15.70
CA LYS A 12 25.87 -48.82 -14.47
C LYS A 12 26.37 -47.74 -13.51
N ASN A 13 27.69 -47.62 -13.35
CA ASN A 13 28.29 -46.57 -12.53
C ASN A 13 27.96 -45.18 -13.07
N GLN A 14 27.92 -45.03 -14.40
CA GLN A 14 27.53 -43.79 -15.05
C GLN A 14 26.05 -43.46 -14.85
N ALA A 15 25.17 -44.46 -14.96
CA ALA A 15 23.75 -44.30 -14.66
C ALA A 15 23.51 -43.88 -13.20
N ASP A 16 24.13 -44.59 -12.24
CA ASP A 16 24.04 -44.26 -10.81
C ASP A 16 24.62 -42.87 -10.51
N PHE A 17 25.68 -42.46 -11.21
CA PHE A 17 26.26 -41.13 -11.10
C PHE A 17 25.26 -40.05 -11.54
N LEU A 18 24.60 -40.23 -12.68
CA LEU A 18 23.62 -39.27 -13.21
C LEU A 18 22.39 -39.17 -12.30
N GLU A 19 21.85 -40.30 -11.87
CA GLU A 19 20.69 -40.33 -10.96
C GLU A 19 20.99 -39.59 -9.65
N ASN A 20 22.17 -39.82 -9.07
CA ASN A 20 22.58 -39.13 -7.85
C ASN A 20 22.77 -37.63 -8.07
N THR A 21 23.33 -37.22 -9.21
CA THR A 21 23.47 -35.80 -9.57
C THR A 21 22.11 -35.13 -9.70
N GLU A 22 21.11 -35.79 -10.30
CA GLU A 22 19.75 -35.25 -10.39
C GLU A 22 19.09 -35.08 -9.01
N LYS A 23 19.24 -36.07 -8.12
CA LYS A 23 18.73 -35.98 -6.74
C LYS A 23 19.34 -34.78 -6.00
N ILE A 24 20.65 -34.57 -6.14
CA ILE A 24 21.36 -33.44 -5.53
C ILE A 24 20.84 -32.11 -6.08
N ASN A 25 20.74 -31.99 -7.41
CA ASN A 25 20.26 -30.76 -8.06
C ASN A 25 18.82 -30.42 -7.67
N LYS A 26 17.94 -31.43 -7.59
CA LYS A 26 16.57 -31.26 -7.14
C LYS A 26 16.51 -30.79 -5.69
N ALA A 27 17.29 -31.42 -4.81
CA ALA A 27 17.37 -31.06 -3.41
C ALA A 27 17.92 -29.64 -3.19
N LEU A 28 18.96 -29.24 -3.93
CA LEU A 28 19.50 -27.88 -3.91
C LEU A 28 18.45 -26.84 -4.35
N LYS A 29 17.68 -27.11 -5.41
CA LYS A 29 16.57 -26.23 -5.84
C LYS A 29 15.48 -26.11 -4.79
N ILE A 30 15.12 -27.20 -4.11
CA ILE A 30 14.14 -27.17 -3.02
C ILE A 30 14.66 -26.28 -1.88
N ILE A 31 15.92 -26.49 -1.47
CA ILE A 31 16.55 -25.68 -0.44
C ILE A 31 16.63 -24.22 -0.88
N GLU A 32 16.94 -23.90 -2.13
CA GLU A 32 17.02 -22.52 -2.59
C GLU A 32 15.67 -21.79 -2.53
N ASN A 33 14.60 -22.46 -2.98
CA ASN A 33 13.27 -21.88 -3.08
C ASN A 33 12.54 -21.78 -1.74
N ASP A 34 12.77 -22.71 -0.80
CA ASP A 34 12.10 -22.69 0.49
C ASP A 34 12.84 -21.78 1.49
N LYS A 35 12.18 -20.70 1.93
CA LYS A 35 12.76 -19.74 2.90
C LYS A 35 13.02 -20.36 4.29
N THR A 36 12.35 -21.46 4.64
CA THR A 36 12.44 -22.10 5.96
C THR A 36 13.65 -23.02 6.08
N LEU A 37 14.06 -23.64 4.97
CA LEU A 37 15.13 -24.62 4.96
C LEU A 37 16.51 -23.96 5.08
N SER A 38 17.41 -24.58 5.86
CA SER A 38 18.79 -24.11 5.99
C SER A 38 19.63 -24.60 4.81
N ALA A 39 20.47 -23.73 4.26
CA ALA A 39 21.44 -24.11 3.23
C ALA A 39 22.66 -24.80 3.87
N THR A 40 22.45 -26.03 4.35
CA THR A 40 23.47 -26.84 5.03
C THR A 40 23.55 -28.24 4.42
N LEU A 41 24.69 -28.90 4.63
CA LEU A 41 24.93 -30.23 4.10
C LEU A 41 24.00 -31.29 4.72
N ALA A 42 23.64 -31.12 5.99
CA ALA A 42 22.71 -32.01 6.69
C ALA A 42 21.28 -31.90 6.12
N GLU A 43 20.85 -30.69 5.78
CA GLU A 43 19.56 -30.50 5.12
C GLU A 43 19.57 -31.08 3.70
N LEU A 44 20.69 -30.93 2.98
CA LEU A 44 20.84 -31.53 1.66
C LEU A 44 20.81 -33.06 1.69
N GLU A 45 21.45 -33.68 2.69
CA GLU A 45 21.38 -35.12 2.94
C GLU A 45 19.92 -35.56 3.18
N ARG A 46 19.18 -34.83 4.01
CA ARG A 46 17.75 -35.09 4.27
C ARG A 46 16.89 -34.99 3.01
N GLN A 47 17.12 -33.98 2.16
CA GLN A 47 16.31 -33.72 0.97
C GLN A 47 16.70 -34.62 -0.23
N SER A 48 17.97 -34.98 -0.36
CA SER A 48 18.46 -35.83 -1.46
C SER A 48 18.40 -37.32 -1.13
N GLY A 49 18.34 -37.70 0.15
CA GLY A 49 18.46 -39.08 0.62
C GLY A 49 19.87 -39.67 0.48
N LEU A 50 20.87 -38.83 0.17
CA LEU A 50 22.25 -39.24 -0.06
C LEU A 50 23.12 -38.91 1.14
N HIS A 51 23.95 -39.87 1.55
CA HIS A 51 24.81 -39.70 2.71
C HIS A 51 25.83 -38.57 2.51
N ARG A 52 26.18 -37.88 3.61
CA ARG A 52 27.16 -36.78 3.64
C ARG A 52 28.46 -37.05 2.87
N ASN A 53 28.99 -38.27 2.92
CA ASN A 53 30.24 -38.63 2.23
C ASN A 53 30.12 -38.54 0.71
N THR A 54 28.96 -38.92 0.16
CA THR A 54 28.66 -38.82 -1.27
C THR A 54 28.60 -37.36 -1.72
N LEU A 55 28.24 -36.45 -0.82
CA LEU A 55 28.02 -35.03 -1.11
C LEU A 55 29.28 -34.17 -0.93
N ARG A 56 30.16 -34.50 0.03
CA ARG A 56 31.22 -33.61 0.52
C ARG A 56 32.22 -33.14 -0.54
N ASN A 57 32.61 -34.03 -1.46
CA ASN A 57 33.60 -33.75 -2.52
C ASN A 57 32.99 -33.90 -3.91
N ARG A 58 31.65 -33.84 -4.02
CA ARG A 58 30.97 -34.02 -5.30
C ARG A 58 31.10 -32.75 -6.13
N SER A 59 31.73 -32.88 -7.29
CA SER A 59 31.64 -31.89 -8.35
C SER A 59 30.26 -31.95 -8.99
N LEU A 60 29.73 -30.77 -9.29
CA LEU A 60 28.47 -30.55 -9.98
C LEU A 60 28.74 -29.60 -11.14
N THR A 61 28.11 -29.86 -12.27
CA THR A 61 27.98 -28.89 -13.34
C THR A 61 26.65 -28.15 -13.15
N VAL A 62 26.72 -26.83 -13.01
CA VAL A 62 25.54 -26.02 -12.69
C VAL A 62 25.37 -24.91 -13.73
N GLY A 63 24.12 -24.74 -14.18
CA GLY A 63 23.72 -23.73 -15.16
C GLY A 63 24.03 -24.10 -16.61
N ASP A 64 23.55 -23.26 -17.53
CA ASP A 64 23.65 -23.48 -18.99
C ASP A 64 25.10 -23.41 -19.50
N LEU A 65 25.98 -22.76 -18.73
CA LEU A 65 27.42 -22.62 -19.01
C LEU A 65 28.27 -23.80 -18.49
N GLN A 66 27.63 -24.82 -17.91
CA GLN A 66 28.29 -26.02 -17.36
C GLN A 66 29.48 -25.71 -16.43
N ILE A 67 29.30 -24.76 -15.52
CA ILE A 67 30.37 -24.40 -14.59
C ILE A 67 30.56 -25.54 -13.59
N GLU A 68 31.80 -26.02 -13.47
CA GLU A 68 32.17 -26.98 -12.43
C GLU A 68 32.25 -26.27 -11.07
N THR A 69 31.44 -26.74 -10.14
CA THR A 69 31.37 -26.26 -8.76
C THR A 69 31.27 -27.46 -7.82
N THR A 70 31.38 -27.22 -6.51
CA THR A 70 31.13 -28.24 -5.51
C THR A 70 29.79 -28.02 -4.84
N VAL A 71 29.21 -29.10 -4.30
CA VAL A 71 28.02 -29.03 -3.43
C VAL A 71 28.18 -27.99 -2.32
N SER A 72 29.38 -27.89 -1.73
CA SER A 72 29.66 -26.95 -0.65
C SER A 72 29.59 -25.50 -1.10
N ASP A 73 30.06 -25.20 -2.31
CA ASP A 73 30.06 -23.84 -2.84
C ASP A 73 28.66 -23.40 -3.28
N GLU A 74 27.85 -24.32 -3.82
CA GLU A 74 26.46 -24.03 -4.13
C GLU A 74 25.64 -23.75 -2.86
N LEU A 75 25.87 -24.51 -1.79
CA LEU A 75 25.25 -24.23 -0.48
C LEU A 75 25.66 -22.86 0.08
N LYS A 76 26.93 -22.45 -0.08
CA LYS A 76 27.36 -21.09 0.31
C LYS A 76 26.66 -20.02 -0.52
N ARG A 77 26.56 -20.21 -1.84
CA ARG A 77 25.85 -19.30 -2.75
C ARG A 77 24.39 -19.13 -2.32
N ILE A 78 23.66 -20.22 -2.11
CA ILE A 78 22.27 -20.18 -1.66
C ILE A 78 22.16 -19.45 -0.32
N LYS A 79 23.09 -19.69 0.61
CA LYS A 79 23.11 -19.02 1.93
C LYS A 79 23.24 -17.50 1.79
N ILE A 80 24.10 -17.01 0.89
CA ILE A 80 24.27 -15.58 0.61
C ILE A 80 22.99 -15.00 0.02
N ILE A 81 22.43 -15.64 -1.01
CA ILE A 81 21.18 -15.21 -1.66
C ILE A 81 20.06 -15.08 -0.64
N LYS A 82 19.88 -16.09 0.22
CA LYS A 82 18.86 -16.06 1.28
C LYS A 82 19.09 -14.96 2.30
N LYS A 83 20.34 -14.66 2.65
CA LYS A 83 20.67 -13.56 3.56
C LYS A 83 20.28 -12.21 2.95
N ASN A 84 20.67 -11.97 1.70
CA ASN A 84 20.38 -10.73 0.99
C ASN A 84 18.86 -10.53 0.83
N LYS A 85 18.12 -11.59 0.44
CA LYS A 85 16.64 -11.53 0.37
C LYS A 85 16.01 -11.20 1.71
N LYS A 86 16.53 -11.72 2.83
CA LYS A 86 16.02 -11.38 4.17
C LYS A 86 16.31 -9.94 4.59
N GLU A 87 17.45 -9.39 4.17
CA GLU A 87 17.80 -7.99 4.45
C GLU A 87 16.94 -7.03 3.62
N GLN A 88 16.68 -7.37 2.35
CA GLN A 88 15.78 -6.63 1.47
C GLN A 88 14.31 -6.71 1.95
N ASP A 89 13.81 -7.90 2.30
CA ASP A 89 12.47 -8.07 2.90
C ASP A 89 12.29 -7.23 4.19
N LYS A 90 13.39 -6.90 4.90
CA LYS A 90 13.36 -6.03 6.10
C LYS A 90 13.39 -4.55 5.74
N SER A 91 14.18 -4.13 4.75
CA SER A 91 14.17 -2.73 4.28
C SER A 91 12.80 -2.38 3.73
N ASP A 92 12.24 -3.22 2.87
CA ASP A 92 10.96 -2.97 2.20
C ASP A 92 9.82 -2.85 3.23
N LYS A 93 9.85 -3.67 4.29
CA LYS A 93 8.91 -3.56 5.41
C LYS A 93 9.07 -2.26 6.19
N LYS A 94 10.31 -1.82 6.43
CA LYS A 94 10.58 -0.57 7.15
C LYS A 94 10.11 0.63 6.32
N ASP A 95 10.35 0.60 5.02
CA ASP A 95 9.93 1.65 4.10
C ASP A 95 8.40 1.72 4.05
N HIS A 96 7.72 0.57 4.00
CA HIS A 96 6.25 0.51 4.05
C HIS A 96 5.67 1.06 5.37
N VAL A 97 6.27 0.73 6.52
CA VAL A 97 5.83 1.30 7.82
C VAL A 97 6.00 2.82 7.83
N THR A 98 7.12 3.32 7.32
CA THR A 98 7.40 4.76 7.24
C THR A 98 6.40 5.46 6.32
N GLU A 99 6.02 4.83 5.21
CA GLU A 99 4.97 5.33 4.31
C GLU A 99 3.61 5.41 5.00
N LEU A 100 3.22 4.37 5.74
CA LEU A 100 1.97 4.36 6.51
C LEU A 100 1.96 5.43 7.62
N GLU A 101 3.08 5.65 8.30
CA GLU A 101 3.22 6.72 9.29
C GLU A 101 3.03 8.11 8.66
N ASN A 102 3.61 8.34 7.49
CA ASN A 102 3.43 9.59 6.75
C ASN A 102 1.96 9.79 6.30
N GLN A 103 1.31 8.73 5.81
CA GLN A 103 -0.11 8.79 5.44
C GLN A 103 -1.01 9.11 6.64
N LEU A 104 -0.72 8.49 7.79
CA LEU A 104 -1.44 8.76 9.03
C LEU A 104 -1.28 10.21 9.48
N GLU A 105 -0.07 10.76 9.39
CA GLU A 105 0.20 12.14 9.77
C GLU A 105 -0.50 13.14 8.84
N ASN A 106 -0.49 12.88 7.52
CA ASN A 106 -1.23 13.68 6.56
C ASN A 106 -2.74 13.65 6.83
N ALA A 107 -3.31 12.48 7.10
CA ALA A 107 -4.73 12.33 7.43
C ALA A 107 -5.13 13.11 8.70
N LYS A 108 -4.26 13.14 9.73
CA LYS A 108 -4.49 13.96 10.93
C LYS A 108 -4.49 15.45 10.60
N ASN A 109 -3.53 15.91 9.80
CA ASN A 109 -3.43 17.31 9.40
C ASN A 109 -4.67 17.74 8.58
N GLU A 110 -5.13 16.90 7.66
CA GLU A 110 -6.36 17.13 6.91
C GLU A 110 -7.58 17.18 7.83
N LEU A 111 -7.68 16.28 8.82
CA LEU A 111 -8.78 16.27 9.76
C LEU A 111 -8.84 17.57 10.59
N VAL A 112 -7.70 18.04 11.09
CA VAL A 112 -7.62 19.32 11.81
C VAL A 112 -8.01 20.49 10.91
N TYR A 113 -7.52 20.51 9.67
CA TYR A 113 -7.87 21.53 8.69
C TYR A 113 -9.38 21.57 8.42
N TRP A 114 -9.98 20.44 8.08
CA TRP A 114 -11.40 20.36 7.77
C TRP A 114 -12.29 20.65 8.97
N PHE A 115 -11.89 20.19 10.16
CA PHE A 115 -12.58 20.51 11.40
C PHE A 115 -12.60 22.02 11.67
N THR A 116 -11.43 22.67 11.55
CA THR A 116 -11.31 24.11 11.75
C THR A 116 -12.15 24.87 10.73
N LYS A 117 -12.06 24.47 9.45
CA LYS A 117 -12.82 25.08 8.36
C LYS A 117 -14.33 24.93 8.56
N PHE A 118 -14.78 23.76 9.00
CA PHE A 118 -16.18 23.51 9.33
C PHE A 118 -16.65 24.43 10.46
N GLN A 119 -15.86 24.56 11.53
CA GLN A 119 -16.20 25.42 12.66
C GLN A 119 -16.33 26.88 12.24
N THR A 120 -15.40 27.39 11.42
CA THR A 120 -15.48 28.76 10.87
C THR A 120 -16.72 28.95 10.00
N LEU A 121 -16.97 28.03 9.05
CA LEU A 121 -18.15 28.11 8.18
C LEU A 121 -19.46 28.02 8.97
N SER A 122 -19.50 27.20 10.01
CA SER A 122 -20.68 27.09 10.87
C SER A 122 -20.95 28.38 11.65
N GLN A 123 -19.91 29.07 12.10
CA GLN A 123 -20.06 30.38 12.76
C GLN A 123 -20.54 31.44 11.78
N GLU A 124 -19.95 31.50 10.58
CA GLU A 124 -20.37 32.42 9.52
C GLU A 124 -21.82 32.20 9.11
N ALA A 125 -22.23 30.94 8.94
CA ALA A 125 -23.62 30.58 8.64
C ALA A 125 -24.58 31.06 9.74
N GLY A 126 -24.22 30.85 11.02
CA GLY A 126 -25.02 31.36 12.14
C GLY A 126 -25.13 32.89 12.16
N GLN A 127 -24.05 33.60 11.83
CA GLN A 127 -24.08 35.06 11.73
C GLN A 127 -24.96 35.54 10.58
N LEU A 128 -24.91 34.87 9.43
CA LEU A 128 -25.74 35.19 8.27
C LEU A 128 -27.23 34.96 8.58
N ASP A 129 -27.57 33.89 9.29
CA ASP A 129 -28.94 33.59 9.69
C ASP A 129 -29.52 34.68 10.62
N ILE A 130 -28.74 35.11 11.62
CA ILE A 130 -29.11 36.24 12.49
C ILE A 130 -29.31 37.53 11.68
N GLN A 131 -28.41 37.83 10.75
CA GLN A 131 -28.54 39.02 9.89
C GLN A 131 -29.78 38.94 9.00
N LEU A 132 -30.09 37.76 8.47
CA LEU A 132 -31.25 37.53 7.62
C LEU A 132 -32.55 37.73 8.42
N SER A 133 -32.65 37.15 9.62
CA SER A 133 -33.79 37.36 10.52
C SER A 133 -34.01 38.84 10.81
N ARG A 134 -32.95 39.57 11.17
CA ARG A 134 -33.03 41.02 11.44
C ARG A 134 -33.49 41.82 10.21
N LYS A 135 -32.99 41.45 9.02
CA LYS A 135 -33.42 42.11 7.76
C LYS A 135 -34.88 41.81 7.45
N ALA A 136 -35.35 40.59 7.70
CA ALA A 136 -36.76 40.23 7.54
C ALA A 136 -37.65 41.08 8.47
N ASP A 137 -37.28 41.19 9.76
CA ASP A 137 -38.00 42.01 10.73
C ASP A 137 -38.04 43.50 10.31
N LEU A 138 -36.91 44.03 9.82
CA LEU A 138 -36.83 45.40 9.30
C LEU A 138 -37.74 45.60 8.10
N VAL A 139 -37.75 44.67 7.14
CA VAL A 139 -38.63 44.75 5.96
C VAL A 139 -40.10 44.76 6.39
N ASP A 140 -40.49 43.91 7.32
CA ASP A 140 -41.87 43.87 7.82
C ASP A 140 -42.25 45.14 8.59
N TRP A 141 -41.31 45.71 9.35
CA TRP A 141 -41.49 47.01 9.98
C TRP A 141 -41.72 48.12 8.94
N TYR A 142 -40.84 48.23 7.93
CA TYR A 142 -40.97 49.24 6.87
C TYR A 142 -42.27 49.08 6.07
N LYS A 143 -42.70 47.84 5.80
CA LYS A 143 -44.01 47.60 5.16
C LYS A 143 -45.17 48.13 5.99
N LYS A 144 -45.16 47.88 7.29
CA LYS A 144 -46.20 48.40 8.20
C LYS A 144 -46.19 49.92 8.27
N GLU A 145 -45.01 50.53 8.35
CA GLU A 145 -44.89 51.98 8.41
C GLU A 145 -45.33 52.64 7.10
N LEU A 146 -44.94 52.07 5.95
CA LEU A 146 -45.40 52.51 4.65
C LEU A 146 -46.93 52.45 4.51
N GLU A 147 -47.55 51.39 5.02
CA GLU A 147 -49.01 51.26 4.98
C GLU A 147 -49.70 52.34 5.83
N LYS A 148 -49.16 52.67 7.01
CA LYS A 148 -49.68 53.78 7.82
C LYS A 148 -49.58 55.11 7.08
N GLU A 149 -48.44 55.40 6.46
CA GLU A 149 -48.26 56.64 5.70
C GLU A 149 -49.21 56.71 4.49
N ARG A 150 -49.45 55.58 3.81
CA ARG A 150 -50.44 55.50 2.73
C ARG A 150 -51.86 55.76 3.22
N LEU A 151 -52.25 55.20 4.37
CA LEU A 151 -53.56 55.45 4.97
C LEU A 151 -53.74 56.92 5.36
N LYS A 152 -52.71 57.54 5.95
CA LYS A 152 -52.71 58.98 6.26
C LYS A 152 -52.85 59.81 4.99
N ALA A 153 -52.07 59.50 3.95
CA ALA A 153 -52.13 60.20 2.67
C ALA A 153 -53.54 60.15 2.06
N ARG A 154 -54.16 58.96 2.03
CA ARG A 154 -55.55 58.79 1.58
C ARG A 154 -56.53 59.62 2.40
N SER A 155 -56.44 59.57 3.73
CA SER A 155 -57.31 60.36 4.61
C SER A 155 -57.18 61.87 4.40
N LEU A 156 -55.97 62.36 4.10
CA LEU A 156 -55.74 63.77 3.78
C LEU A 156 -56.32 64.12 2.40
N GLU A 157 -56.14 63.24 1.42
CA GLU A 157 -56.70 63.40 0.07
C GLU A 157 -58.23 63.44 0.09
N ASP A 158 -58.88 62.54 0.83
CA ASP A 158 -60.34 62.55 1.06
C ASP A 158 -60.81 63.85 1.71
N ARG A 159 -60.03 64.39 2.67
CA ARG A 159 -60.37 65.64 3.35
C ARG A 159 -60.20 66.85 2.42
N ILE A 160 -59.18 66.86 1.57
CA ILE A 160 -58.99 67.89 0.55
C ILE A 160 -60.15 67.88 -0.43
N ASN A 161 -60.53 66.70 -0.95
CA ASN A 161 -61.66 66.55 -1.87
C ASN A 161 -62.97 67.09 -1.25
N LEU A 162 -63.25 66.76 0.02
CA LEU A 162 -64.43 67.29 0.72
C LEU A 162 -64.41 68.83 0.84
N LEU A 163 -63.24 69.42 1.12
CA LEU A 163 -63.11 70.88 1.21
C LEU A 163 -63.26 71.54 -0.16
N GLU A 164 -62.79 70.91 -1.23
CA GLU A 164 -63.00 71.39 -2.60
C GLU A 164 -64.47 71.33 -3.02
N GLU A 165 -65.21 70.30 -2.60
CA GLU A 165 -66.66 70.20 -2.84
C GLU A 165 -67.46 71.26 -2.08
N LEU A 166 -67.06 71.60 -0.84
CA LEU A 166 -67.73 72.63 -0.02
C LEU A 166 -67.45 74.07 -0.48
N ASN A 167 -66.36 74.28 -1.23
CA ASN A 167 -65.97 75.59 -1.77
C ASN A 167 -66.49 75.84 -3.20
N LYS A 168 -67.25 74.90 -3.78
CA LYS A 168 -68.00 75.08 -5.03
C LYS A 168 -69.44 75.51 -4.75
#